data_AF-Q2UQY9-F1
#
_entry.id   AF-Q2UQY9-F1
#
_cell.length_a   1.000
_cell.length_b   1.000
_cell.length_c   1.000
_cell.angle_alpha   90.00
_cell.angle_beta   90.00
_cell.angle_gamma   90.00
#
_symmetry.space_group_name_H-M   'P 1'
#
loop_
_entity.id
_entity.type
_entity.pdbx_description
1 polymer ?
#
loop_
_entity_poly.entity_id
_entity_poly.type
_entity_poly.pdbx_seq_one_letter_code
_entity_poly.pdbx_strand_id
1 'polypeptide(L)'
;MKALKEVPSPVLTQFKDRPLPICTPYTFTHGDLNCQNILVKDGELVGILDWESAGHFPVWWEYVATSIGFTAEDAEWKALLRVRLSGYEEGREFWRDLYALSRYPNLIERGQAFVDRLLCAEQAADGKLASTG
;
A
#
# COMPACT_ATOMS: atom_id res chain seq x y z
N MET A 1 -2.19 -7.27 17.02
CA MET A 1 -2.99 -7.25 15.78
C MET A 1 -4.47 -7.53 16.08
N LYS A 2 -5.26 -6.50 16.38
CA LYS A 2 -6.71 -6.63 16.65
C LYS A 2 -7.55 -6.25 15.41
N ALA A 3 -6.98 -5.42 14.52
CA ALA A 3 -7.65 -4.77 13.39
C ALA A 3 -8.29 -5.70 12.35
N LEU A 4 -7.75 -6.90 12.11
CA LEU A 4 -8.30 -7.81 11.10
C LEU A 4 -9.40 -8.74 11.64
N LYS A 5 -9.63 -8.78 12.95
CA LYS A 5 -10.60 -9.72 13.55
C LYS A 5 -12.05 -9.39 13.22
N GLU A 6 -12.32 -8.13 12.94
CA GLU A 6 -13.66 -7.62 12.66
C GLU A 6 -13.98 -7.64 11.15
N VAL A 7 -12.96 -7.80 10.30
CA VAL A 7 -13.15 -7.90 8.85
C VAL A 7 -13.90 -9.21 8.52
N PRO A 8 -14.97 -9.17 7.71
CA PRO A 8 -15.71 -10.38 7.34
C PRO A 8 -14.81 -11.46 6.73
N SER A 9 -15.01 -12.72 7.13
CA SER A 9 -14.19 -13.85 6.65
C SER A 9 -14.11 -13.96 5.12
N PRO A 10 -15.20 -13.79 4.34
CA PRO A 10 -15.13 -13.86 2.88
C PRO A 10 -14.19 -12.80 2.28
N VAL A 11 -14.21 -11.58 2.84
CA VAL A 11 -13.33 -10.48 2.44
C VAL A 11 -11.86 -10.85 2.69
N LEU A 12 -11.55 -11.42 3.86
CA LEU A 12 -10.20 -11.86 4.18
C LEU A 12 -9.71 -13.01 3.31
N THR A 13 -10.58 -13.99 3.02
CA THR A 13 -10.25 -15.13 2.16
C THR A 13 -9.94 -14.64 0.75
N GLN A 14 -10.86 -13.89 0.14
CA GLN A 14 -10.67 -13.40 -1.22
C GLN A 14 -9.49 -12.44 -1.34
N PHE A 15 -9.22 -11.63 -0.31
CA PHE A 15 -8.02 -10.80 -0.26
C PHE A 15 -6.73 -11.62 -0.22
N LYS A 16 -6.70 -12.73 0.54
CA LYS A 16 -5.53 -13.60 0.66
C LYS A 16 -5.27 -14.42 -0.60
N ASP A 17 -6.32 -14.78 -1.33
CA ASP A 17 -6.23 -15.60 -2.54
C ASP A 17 -5.80 -14.79 -3.78
N ARG A 18 -5.77 -13.46 -3.68
CA ARG A 18 -5.31 -12.60 -4.79
C ARG A 18 -3.80 -12.75 -5.02
N PRO A 19 -3.32 -12.61 -6.26
CA PRO A 19 -1.89 -12.55 -6.55
C PRO A 19 -1.22 -11.41 -5.78
N LEU A 20 -0.04 -11.69 -5.22
CA LEU A 20 0.82 -10.65 -4.65
C LEU A 20 1.49 -9.86 -5.80
N PRO A 21 1.68 -8.54 -5.64
CA PRO A 21 2.56 -7.78 -6.53
C PRO A 21 3.96 -8.38 -6.55
N ILE A 22 4.74 -8.06 -7.58
CA ILE A 22 6.13 -8.54 -7.74
C ILE A 22 6.94 -8.24 -6.46
N CYS A 23 7.30 -9.28 -5.70
CA CYS A 23 8.03 -9.09 -4.44
C CYS A 23 9.56 -9.05 -4.60
N THR A 24 10.07 -9.29 -5.81
CA THR A 24 11.51 -9.44 -6.09
C THR A 24 11.98 -8.53 -7.23
N PRO A 25 13.23 -8.04 -7.21
CA PRO A 25 14.21 -8.23 -6.15
C PRO A 25 13.81 -7.52 -4.85
N TYR A 26 14.34 -7.97 -3.73
CA TYR A 26 14.30 -7.16 -2.52
C TYR A 26 15.38 -6.08 -2.64
N THR A 27 14.99 -4.82 -2.48
CA THR A 27 15.88 -3.67 -2.58
C THR A 27 16.07 -3.05 -1.21
N PHE A 28 17.24 -2.48 -0.94
CA PHE A 28 17.42 -1.66 0.25
C PHE A 28 16.65 -0.34 0.06
N THR A 29 15.60 -0.15 0.83
CA THR A 29 14.74 1.03 0.79
C THR A 29 14.91 1.82 2.08
N HIS A 30 14.76 3.13 1.99
CA HIS A 30 14.82 4.04 3.13
C HIS A 30 13.57 3.92 4.02
N GLY A 31 12.38 3.79 3.40
CA GLY A 31 11.11 3.65 4.10
C GLY A 31 10.51 4.94 4.67
N ASP A 32 11.27 6.04 4.70
CA ASP A 32 10.79 7.38 5.03
C ASP A 32 11.61 8.49 4.35
N LEU A 33 11.70 8.41 3.02
CA LEU A 33 12.43 9.39 2.23
C LEU A 33 11.64 10.70 2.07
N ASN A 34 11.45 11.42 3.18
CA ASN A 34 10.82 12.73 3.24
C ASN A 34 11.84 13.87 2.97
N CYS A 35 11.37 15.08 2.69
CA CYS A 35 12.26 16.20 2.36
C CYS A 35 13.16 16.65 3.53
N GLN A 36 12.76 16.43 4.77
CA GLN A 36 13.54 16.78 5.97
C GLN A 36 14.74 15.85 6.18
N ASN A 37 14.68 14.64 5.59
CA ASN A 37 15.76 13.65 5.62
C ASN A 37 16.78 13.84 4.48
N ILE A 38 16.63 14.87 3.64
CA ILE A 38 17.54 15.18 2.53
C ILE A 38 18.38 16.42 2.84
N LEU A 39 19.70 16.26 2.90
CA LEU A 39 20.62 17.38 3.08
C LEU A 39 21.17 17.87 1.75
N VAL A 40 20.98 19.15 1.47
CA VAL A 40 21.50 19.83 0.27
C VAL A 40 22.42 20.97 0.69
N LYS A 41 23.60 21.04 0.07
CA LYS A 41 24.55 22.14 0.24
C LYS A 41 25.03 22.61 -1.12
N ASP A 42 24.94 23.92 -1.37
CA ASP A 42 25.37 24.54 -2.63
C ASP A 42 24.71 23.91 -3.89
N GLY A 43 23.46 23.44 -3.75
CA GLY A 43 22.70 22.79 -4.83
C GLY A 43 22.95 21.28 -4.99
N GLU A 44 23.89 20.72 -4.24
CA GLU A 44 24.27 19.30 -4.32
C GLU A 44 23.72 18.49 -3.14
N LEU A 45 23.33 17.24 -3.40
CA LEU A 45 22.97 16.29 -2.35
C LEU A 45 24.22 15.91 -1.55
N VAL A 46 24.23 16.20 -0.25
CA VAL A 46 25.37 15.91 0.64
C VAL A 46 25.08 14.86 1.69
N GLY A 47 23.82 14.43 1.85
CA GLY A 47 23.47 13.38 2.78
C GLY A 47 21.99 12.99 2.76
N ILE A 48 21.74 11.78 3.23
CA ILE A 48 20.40 11.25 3.52
C ILE A 48 20.42 10.77 4.97
N LEU A 49 19.50 11.27 5.79
CA LEU A 49 19.42 11.02 7.23
C LEU A 49 18.32 10.00 7.57
N ASP A 50 18.27 9.58 8.83
CA ASP A 50 17.12 8.86 9.41
C ASP A 50 16.80 7.49 8.78
N TRP A 51 17.82 6.62 8.79
CA TRP A 51 17.74 5.26 8.24
C TRP A 51 17.06 4.24 9.18
N GLU A 52 16.40 4.66 10.26
CA GLU A 52 15.84 3.72 11.25
C GLU A 52 14.69 2.85 10.71
N SER A 53 13.99 3.35 9.68
CA SER A 53 12.94 2.64 8.96
C SER A 53 13.46 1.83 7.76
N ALA A 54 14.77 1.87 7.51
CA ALA A 54 15.34 1.25 6.33
C ALA A 54 15.43 -0.27 6.43
N GLY A 55 15.40 -0.93 5.28
CA GLY A 55 15.49 -2.39 5.22
C GLY A 55 15.43 -2.94 3.81
N HIS A 56 15.59 -4.26 3.70
CA HIS A 56 15.36 -4.97 2.45
C HIS A 56 13.87 -5.31 2.30
N PHE A 57 13.20 -4.57 1.43
CA PHE A 57 11.77 -4.72 1.15
C PHE A 57 11.55 -5.03 -0.34
N PRO A 58 10.36 -5.50 -0.73
CA PRO A 58 10.00 -5.64 -2.14
C PRO A 58 10.35 -4.41 -2.96
N VAL A 59 10.74 -4.61 -4.22
CA VAL A 59 11.19 -3.53 -5.14
C VAL A 59 10.25 -2.32 -5.21
N TRP A 60 8.96 -2.52 -4.97
CA TRP A 60 7.94 -1.46 -4.99
C TRP A 60 7.82 -0.68 -3.67
N TRP A 61 8.48 -1.08 -2.59
CA TRP A 61 8.21 -0.52 -1.25
C TRP A 61 8.52 0.97 -1.14
N GLU A 62 9.64 1.45 -1.68
CA GLU A 62 9.97 2.88 -1.68
C GLU A 62 8.91 3.70 -2.42
N TYR A 63 8.45 3.18 -3.58
CA TYR A 63 7.35 3.80 -4.33
C TYR A 63 6.06 3.85 -3.49
N VAL A 64 5.75 2.78 -2.75
CA VAL A 64 4.59 2.75 -1.86
C VAL A 64 4.72 3.75 -0.71
N ALA A 65 5.90 3.85 -0.10
CA ALA A 65 6.20 4.76 1.02
C ALA A 65 5.94 6.23 0.64
N THR A 66 6.11 6.61 -0.64
CA THR A 66 5.71 7.96 -1.11
C THR A 66 4.21 8.24 -0.94
N SER A 67 3.36 7.24 -0.68
CA SER A 67 1.91 7.42 -0.41
C SER A 67 1.59 7.74 1.05
N ILE A 68 2.61 7.69 1.92
CA ILE A 68 2.51 7.92 3.36
C ILE A 68 3.14 9.28 3.59
N GLY A 69 2.35 10.30 3.90
CA GLY A 69 2.84 11.66 4.11
C GLY A 69 2.33 12.25 5.42
N PHE A 70 3.15 13.08 6.06
CA PHE A 70 2.82 13.71 7.35
C PHE A 70 2.44 15.20 7.22
N THR A 71 2.96 15.88 6.21
CA THR A 71 2.71 17.31 5.94
C THR A 71 2.37 17.53 4.46
N ALA A 72 1.86 18.73 4.13
CA ALA A 72 1.60 19.10 2.74
C ALA A 72 2.89 19.15 1.91
N GLU A 73 3.97 19.69 2.48
CA GLU A 73 5.29 19.74 1.86
C GLU A 73 5.85 18.35 1.58
N ASP A 74 5.74 17.43 2.55
CA ASP A 74 6.14 16.02 2.37
C ASP A 74 5.30 15.35 1.28
N ALA A 75 4.00 15.63 1.20
CA ALA A 75 3.14 15.12 0.14
C ALA A 75 3.53 15.62 -1.26
N GLU A 76 3.88 16.90 -1.41
CA GLU A 76 4.37 17.48 -2.65
C GLU A 76 5.71 16.87 -3.08
N TRP A 77 6.66 16.78 -2.14
CA TRP A 77 7.95 16.11 -2.35
C TRP A 77 7.77 14.65 -2.80
N LYS A 78 6.94 13.90 -2.07
CA LYS A 78 6.65 12.50 -2.39
C LYS A 78 5.90 12.33 -3.71
N ALA A 79 5.11 13.32 -4.14
CA ALA A 79 4.52 13.32 -5.48
C ALA A 79 5.61 13.41 -6.57
N LEU A 80 6.64 14.25 -6.38
CA LEU A 80 7.78 14.34 -7.30
C LEU A 80 8.62 13.07 -7.31
N LEU A 81 8.92 12.49 -6.14
CA LEU A 81 9.63 11.21 -6.04
C LEU A 81 8.92 10.09 -6.78
N ARG A 82 7.59 10.04 -6.70
CA ARG A 82 6.76 9.01 -7.35
C ARG A 82 6.86 9.05 -8.87
N VAL A 83 7.00 10.24 -9.46
CA VAL A 83 7.25 10.39 -10.91
C VAL A 83 8.57 9.74 -11.29
N ARG A 84 9.58 9.77 -10.41
CA ARG A 84 10.90 9.18 -10.66
C ARG A 84 10.97 7.68 -10.41
N LEU A 85 10.25 7.17 -9.41
CA LEU A 85 10.22 5.76 -9.03
C LEU A 85 9.22 4.90 -9.85
N SER A 86 8.56 5.47 -10.86
CA SER A 86 7.44 4.89 -11.65
C SER A 86 7.47 3.37 -11.93
N GLY A 87 6.29 2.76 -12.12
CA GLY A 87 6.16 1.36 -12.56
C GLY A 87 5.79 0.36 -11.46
N TYR A 88 5.37 0.85 -10.30
CA TYR A 88 5.00 0.05 -9.13
C TYR A 88 3.59 0.35 -8.62
N GLU A 89 2.70 0.77 -9.52
CA GLU A 89 1.30 1.11 -9.22
C GLU A 89 0.55 -0.07 -8.59
N GLU A 90 0.82 -1.30 -9.04
CA GLU A 90 0.23 -2.51 -8.47
C GLU A 90 0.59 -2.70 -6.99
N GLY A 91 1.87 -2.52 -6.64
CA GLY A 91 2.33 -2.58 -5.24
C GLY A 91 1.65 -1.53 -4.37
N ARG A 92 1.45 -0.34 -4.92
CA ARG A 92 0.73 0.75 -4.24
C ARG A 92 -0.73 0.45 -4.02
N GLU A 93 -1.45 -0.02 -5.04
CA GLU A 93 -2.86 -0.38 -4.88
C GLU A 93 -3.02 -1.55 -3.90
N PHE A 94 -2.13 -2.55 -3.97
CA PHE A 94 -2.09 -3.64 -3.00
C PHE A 94 -1.97 -3.13 -1.57
N TRP A 95 -0.99 -2.25 -1.30
CA TRP A 95 -0.77 -1.68 0.04
C TRP A 95 -1.97 -0.85 0.50
N ARG A 96 -2.56 -0.04 -0.39
CA ARG A 96 -3.71 0.79 -0.03
C ARG A 96 -4.94 -0.06 0.33
N ASP A 97 -5.12 -1.20 -0.31
CA ASP A 97 -6.20 -2.14 0.02
C ASP A 97 -5.94 -2.82 1.37
N LEU A 98 -4.71 -3.28 1.60
CA LEU A 98 -4.29 -3.84 2.89
C LEU A 98 -4.49 -2.83 4.03
N TYR A 99 -4.08 -1.58 3.78
CA TYR A 99 -4.22 -0.49 4.73
C TYR A 99 -5.70 -0.20 5.02
N ALA A 100 -6.57 -0.19 4.01
CA ALA A 100 -8.01 -0.04 4.23
C ALA A 100 -8.58 -1.14 5.13
N LEU A 101 -8.23 -2.42 4.87
CA LEU A 101 -8.69 -3.53 5.72
C LEU A 101 -8.21 -3.40 7.18
N SER A 102 -7.01 -2.86 7.40
CA SER A 102 -6.50 -2.60 8.75
C SER A 102 -7.25 -1.49 9.51
N ARG A 103 -8.13 -0.73 8.83
CA ARG A 103 -8.96 0.32 9.41
C ARG A 103 -10.41 -0.10 9.62
N TYR A 104 -10.80 -1.31 9.20
CA TYR A 104 -12.16 -1.81 9.39
C TYR A 104 -12.58 -1.78 10.87
N PRO A 105 -13.84 -1.41 11.20
CA PRO A 105 -14.93 -1.01 10.30
C PRO A 105 -14.90 0.48 9.89
N ASN A 106 -13.93 1.25 10.37
CA ASN A 106 -13.80 2.70 10.13
C ASN A 106 -13.14 2.97 8.77
N LEU A 107 -13.86 2.63 7.70
CA LEU A 107 -13.39 2.76 6.33
C LEU A 107 -13.72 4.12 5.74
N ILE A 108 -12.79 4.67 4.95
CA ILE A 108 -13.10 5.74 3.99
C ILE A 108 -13.84 5.17 2.78
N GLU A 109 -14.43 6.03 1.95
CA GLU A 109 -15.22 5.65 0.76
C GLU A 109 -14.53 4.59 -0.12
N ARG A 110 -13.25 4.77 -0.47
CA ARG A 110 -12.50 3.76 -1.25
C ARG A 110 -12.40 2.42 -0.54
N GLY A 111 -12.17 2.43 0.78
CA GLY A 111 -12.09 1.21 1.58
C GLY A 111 -13.43 0.49 1.65
N GLN A 112 -14.53 1.24 1.80
CA GLN A 112 -15.88 0.67 1.80
C GLN A 112 -16.20 0.04 0.44
N ALA A 113 -15.97 0.77 -0.66
CA ALA A 113 -16.19 0.27 -2.01
C ALA A 113 -15.35 -0.99 -2.31
N PHE A 114 -14.13 -1.06 -1.77
CA PHE A 114 -13.29 -2.25 -1.89
C PHE A 114 -13.90 -3.46 -1.18
N VAL A 115 -14.35 -3.29 0.07
CA VAL A 115 -15.00 -4.36 0.85
C VAL A 115 -16.29 -4.83 0.20
N ASP A 116 -17.15 -3.90 -0.23
CA ASP A 116 -18.44 -4.21 -0.87
C ASP A 116 -18.23 -5.02 -2.16
N ARG A 117 -17.24 -4.65 -2.97
CA ARG A 117 -16.90 -5.40 -4.19
C ARG A 117 -16.51 -6.85 -3.88
N LEU A 118 -15.74 -7.08 -2.81
CA LEU A 118 -15.31 -8.43 -2.46
C LEU A 118 -16.49 -9.27 -1.93
N LEU A 119 -17.39 -8.67 -1.15
CA LEU A 119 -18.61 -9.33 -0.67
C LEU A 119 -19.57 -9.67 -1.82
N CYS A 120 -19.76 -8.78 -2.79
CA CYS A 120 -20.60 -9.03 -3.95
C CYS A 120 -20.04 -10.16 -4.85
N ALA A 121 -18.71 -10.22 -5.02
CA ALA A 121 -18.08 -11.26 -5.81
C ALA A 121 -18.29 -12.67 -5.22
N GLU A 122 -18.27 -12.78 -3.89
CA GLU A 122 -18.57 -14.03 -3.18
C GLU A 122 -20.02 -14.48 -3.43
N GLN A 123 -20.98 -13.58 -3.25
CA GLN A 123 -22.41 -13.86 -3.44
C GLN A 123 -22.72 -14.34 -4.87
N ALA A 124 -22.02 -13.79 -5.87
CA ALA A 124 -22.14 -14.21 -7.25
C ALA A 124 -21.55 -15.61 -7.51
N ALA A 125 -20.47 -15.99 -6.81
CA ALA A 125 -19.87 -17.32 -6.90
C ALA A 125 -20.80 -18.39 -6.28
N ASP A 126 -21.36 -18.10 -5.10
CA ASP A 126 -22.29 -18.99 -4.40
C ASP A 126 -23.60 -19.22 -5.18
N GLY A 127 -24.18 -18.17 -5.75
CA GLY A 127 -25.40 -18.29 -6.57
C GLY A 127 -25.20 -19.09 -7.86
N LYS A 128 -23.98 -19.13 -8.39
CA LYS A 128 -23.63 -19.93 -9.58
C LYS A 128 -23.46 -21.41 -9.25
N LEU A 129 -22.97 -21.74 -8.05
CA LEU A 129 -22.90 -23.12 -7.54
C LEU A 129 -24.28 -23.69 -7.22
N ALA A 130 -25.19 -22.88 -6.67
CA ALA A 130 -26.54 -23.30 -6.30
C ALA A 130 -27.48 -23.55 -7.49
N SER A 131 -27.16 -23.07 -8.70
CA SER A 131 -27.99 -23.22 -9.91
C SER A 131 -27.54 -24.35 -10.85
N THR A 132 -26.45 -25.05 -10.52
CA THR A 132 -25.90 -26.16 -11.30
C THR A 132 -26.12 -27.56 -10.67
N GLY A 133 -26.91 -27.65 -9.60
CA GLY A 133 -27.32 -28.91 -8.97
C GLY A 133 -28.82 -29.13 -9.12
#